data_AF-C1MII6-F1
#
_entry.id   AF-C1MII6-F1
#
_cell.length_a   1.000
_cell.length_b   1.000
_cell.length_c   1.000
_cell.angle_alpha   90.00
_cell.angle_beta   90.00
_cell.angle_gamma   90.00
#
_symmetry.space_group_name_H-M   'P 1'
#
loop_
_entity.id
_entity.type
_entity.pdbx_description
1 polymer ?
#
loop_
_entity_poly.entity_id
_entity_poly.type
_entity_poly.pdbx_seq_one_letter_code
_entity_poly.pdbx_strand_id
1 'polypeptide(L)'
;MAKPWSGIPPGATSGATDVPVYDDELKVKDGEKSAELWLAIAGEVFDVGAGAKHYGPGGSYHGFVARDATRAFVTGKFDDDENLRPGLDGLEPRARVVVDDWLKFYRDGKTHAHRYRRVGVHAGGLYYDVNGAPTKHKLELVKTASAVRKRVEREAEEARARAAVFPNCDARWSAEAGGEVWCPDGTSHPRREVSFGVREDDGTGTGRKTRCACFPDESFSDVRQLYPGCEATATRCKTS
;
A
#
# COMPACT_ATOMS: atom_id res chain seq x y z
N MET A 1 27.11 -30.25 -19.57
CA MET A 1 26.74 -31.59 -19.08
C MET A 1 26.92 -31.63 -17.57
N ALA A 2 25.81 -31.68 -16.82
CA ALA A 2 25.74 -32.11 -15.42
C ALA A 2 24.30 -32.60 -15.20
N LYS A 3 24.18 -33.78 -14.57
CA LYS A 3 23.02 -34.70 -14.63
C LYS A 3 21.80 -34.21 -13.84
N PRO A 4 20.59 -34.71 -14.16
CA PRO A 4 19.34 -34.35 -13.49
C PRO A 4 19.25 -34.97 -12.10
N TRP A 5 18.84 -34.19 -11.10
CA TRP A 5 18.41 -34.72 -9.82
C TRP A 5 16.95 -35.16 -9.92
N SER A 6 16.73 -36.46 -9.86
CA SER A 6 15.45 -37.12 -9.59
C SER A 6 15.36 -37.39 -8.09
N GLY A 7 14.27 -36.94 -7.45
CA GLY A 7 14.00 -37.25 -6.05
C GLY A 7 12.94 -36.33 -5.48
N ILE A 8 11.67 -36.73 -5.64
CA ILE A 8 10.52 -36.17 -4.93
C ILE A 8 10.57 -36.68 -3.48
N PRO A 9 10.59 -35.83 -2.45
CA PRO A 9 10.14 -36.23 -1.12
C PRO A 9 8.60 -36.24 -1.11
N PRO A 10 7.97 -37.27 -0.53
CA PRO A 10 6.51 -37.40 -0.55
C PRO A 10 5.87 -36.42 0.44
N GLY A 11 4.79 -35.77 -0.01
CA GLY A 11 3.75 -35.27 0.88
C GLY A 11 4.09 -34.03 1.72
N ALA A 12 3.97 -32.86 1.11
CA ALA A 12 3.34 -31.73 1.78
C ALA A 12 2.31 -31.13 0.84
N THR A 13 1.27 -31.91 0.55
CA THR A 13 -0.04 -31.32 0.29
C THR A 13 -0.44 -30.57 1.56
N SER A 14 -0.41 -29.25 1.54
CA SER A 14 -1.27 -28.48 2.43
C SER A 14 -1.91 -27.39 1.61
N GLY A 15 -3.09 -27.71 1.05
CA GLY A 15 -4.11 -26.68 0.96
C GLY A 15 -4.20 -26.08 2.36
N ALA A 16 -3.80 -24.82 2.50
CA ALA A 16 -3.89 -24.11 3.76
C ALA A 16 -5.37 -23.97 4.08
N THR A 17 -5.94 -24.97 4.75
CA THR A 17 -7.25 -24.88 5.35
C THR A 17 -7.24 -23.72 6.32
N ASP A 18 -8.33 -22.95 6.37
CA ASP A 18 -8.54 -21.89 7.36
C ASP A 18 -8.69 -22.52 8.75
N VAL A 19 -7.58 -23.04 9.31
CA VAL A 19 -7.53 -23.63 10.64
C VAL A 19 -7.89 -22.52 11.64
N PRO A 20 -8.95 -22.69 12.44
CA PRO A 20 -9.33 -21.74 13.48
C PRO A 20 -8.23 -21.63 14.53
N VAL A 21 -7.75 -20.41 14.77
CA VAL A 21 -6.89 -20.02 15.89
C VAL A 21 -7.71 -19.09 16.77
N TYR A 22 -7.96 -19.48 18.02
CA TYR A 22 -8.77 -18.70 18.95
C TYR A 22 -7.94 -17.65 19.68
N ASP A 23 -8.61 -16.66 20.25
CA ASP A 23 -8.00 -15.49 20.91
C ASP A 23 -7.09 -15.88 22.10
N ASP A 24 -7.49 -16.90 22.87
CA ASP A 24 -6.69 -17.45 23.98
C ASP A 24 -5.39 -18.10 23.50
N GLU A 25 -5.44 -18.80 22.37
CA GLU A 25 -4.26 -19.38 21.73
C GLU A 25 -3.35 -18.29 21.14
N LEU A 26 -3.92 -17.27 20.48
CA LEU A 26 -3.14 -16.19 19.87
C LEU A 26 -2.41 -15.33 20.91
N LYS A 27 -3.09 -14.98 22.02
CA LYS A 27 -2.59 -14.07 23.07
C LYS A 27 -1.37 -14.58 23.84
N VAL A 28 -1.06 -15.87 23.75
CA VAL A 28 0.11 -16.47 24.42
C VAL A 28 1.34 -16.56 23.51
N LYS A 29 1.23 -16.20 22.21
CA LYS A 29 2.29 -16.33 21.21
C LYS A 29 3.03 -15.01 21.01
N ASP A 30 3.52 -14.46 22.12
CA ASP A 30 4.20 -13.16 22.19
C ASP A 30 5.73 -13.27 22.30
N GLY A 31 6.32 -14.45 22.49
CA GLY A 31 7.75 -14.59 22.76
C GLY A 31 8.14 -14.46 24.23
N GLU A 32 7.17 -14.20 25.13
CA GLU A 32 7.37 -14.14 26.59
C GLU A 32 6.63 -15.28 27.29
N LYS A 33 5.33 -15.44 27.00
CA LYS A 33 4.49 -16.54 27.52
C LYS A 33 4.73 -17.85 26.74
N SER A 34 5.20 -17.74 25.50
CA SER A 34 5.59 -18.84 24.63
C SER A 34 6.86 -18.47 23.87
N ALA A 35 7.63 -19.46 23.42
CA ALA A 35 8.75 -19.22 22.49
C ALA A 35 8.29 -18.84 21.07
N GLU A 36 7.00 -19.05 20.77
CA GLU A 36 6.42 -18.75 19.46
C GLU A 36 5.99 -17.28 19.36
N LEU A 37 6.12 -16.73 18.15
CA LEU A 37 5.76 -15.35 17.82
C LEU A 37 4.72 -15.38 16.71
N TRP A 38 3.45 -15.17 17.04
CA TRP A 38 2.38 -15.13 16.04
C TRP A 38 1.79 -13.73 15.95
N LEU A 39 1.45 -13.30 14.74
CA LEU A 39 0.68 -12.07 14.51
C LEU A 39 -0.49 -12.36 13.60
N ALA A 40 -1.54 -11.55 13.70
CA ALA A 40 -2.67 -11.60 12.78
C ALA A 40 -2.80 -10.29 11.98
N ILE A 41 -3.09 -10.45 10.69
CA ILE A 41 -3.39 -9.36 9.76
C ILE A 41 -4.56 -9.76 8.87
N ALA A 42 -5.58 -8.91 8.80
CA ALA A 42 -6.90 -9.20 8.21
C ALA A 42 -7.45 -10.58 8.64
N GLY A 43 -7.24 -10.93 9.92
CA GLY A 43 -7.57 -12.21 10.52
C GLY A 43 -6.79 -13.41 10.03
N GLU A 44 -5.75 -13.28 9.21
CA GLU A 44 -4.85 -14.39 8.89
C GLU A 44 -3.67 -14.40 9.86
N VAL A 45 -3.39 -15.57 10.42
CA VAL A 45 -2.38 -15.75 11.47
C VAL A 45 -1.11 -16.30 10.86
N PHE A 46 0.01 -15.64 11.16
CA PHE A 46 1.34 -16.01 10.70
C PHE A 46 2.28 -16.21 11.87
N ASP A 47 3.04 -17.28 11.82
CA ASP A 47 4.21 -17.52 12.67
C ASP A 47 5.38 -16.71 12.10
N VAL A 48 5.77 -15.69 12.86
CA VAL A 48 6.86 -14.76 12.54
C VAL A 48 8.11 -15.02 13.36
N GLY A 49 8.26 -16.23 13.93
CA GLY A 49 9.41 -16.63 14.74
C GLY A 49 10.76 -16.42 14.04
N ALA A 50 10.83 -16.63 12.72
CA ALA A 50 12.04 -16.36 11.95
C ALA A 50 12.45 -14.87 11.92
N GLY A 51 11.54 -13.97 12.25
CA GLY A 51 11.71 -12.54 12.40
C GLY A 51 11.91 -12.09 13.85
N ALA A 52 12.30 -12.98 14.77
CA ALA A 52 12.43 -12.68 16.21
C ALA A 52 13.23 -11.41 16.54
N LYS A 53 14.24 -11.05 15.74
CA LYS A 53 14.96 -9.77 15.91
C LYS A 53 14.08 -8.51 15.85
N HIS A 54 12.93 -8.62 15.20
CA HIS A 54 11.99 -7.53 14.96
C HIS A 54 10.72 -7.67 15.78
N TYR A 55 10.20 -8.91 15.89
CA TYR A 55 8.92 -9.21 16.54
C TYR A 55 9.05 -9.77 17.96
N GLY A 56 10.24 -10.24 18.34
CA GLY A 56 10.50 -10.74 19.69
C GLY A 56 10.56 -9.61 20.72
N PRO A 57 10.61 -9.94 22.02
CA PRO A 57 10.67 -8.94 23.09
C PRO A 57 11.78 -7.91 22.87
N GLY A 58 11.45 -6.63 22.99
CA GLY A 58 12.35 -5.50 22.72
C GLY A 58 12.54 -5.14 21.23
N GLY A 59 11.94 -5.88 20.31
CA GLY A 59 11.93 -5.55 18.88
C GLY A 59 10.96 -4.42 18.53
N SER A 60 11.26 -3.65 17.49
CA SER A 60 10.46 -2.48 17.07
C SER A 60 9.04 -2.81 16.61
N TYR A 61 8.77 -4.08 16.28
CA TYR A 61 7.49 -4.57 15.78
C TYR A 61 6.83 -5.56 16.74
N HIS A 62 7.32 -5.66 17.97
CA HIS A 62 6.78 -6.56 18.99
C HIS A 62 5.30 -6.27 19.31
N GLY A 63 4.85 -5.01 19.23
CA GLY A 63 3.44 -4.66 19.45
C GLY A 63 2.44 -5.40 18.53
N PHE A 64 2.89 -5.95 17.40
CA PHE A 64 2.03 -6.71 16.48
C PHE A 64 1.76 -8.15 16.89
N VAL A 65 2.62 -8.75 17.72
CA VAL A 65 2.46 -10.15 18.07
C VAL A 65 1.35 -10.36 19.09
N ALA A 66 0.83 -11.58 19.14
CA ALA A 66 -0.24 -12.02 20.03
C ALA A 66 -1.58 -11.27 19.86
N ARG A 67 -1.82 -10.64 18.71
CA ARG A 67 -3.06 -9.93 18.39
C ARG A 67 -3.29 -9.77 16.88
N ASP A 68 -4.50 -9.32 16.53
CA ASP A 68 -4.79 -8.77 15.20
C ASP A 68 -4.48 -7.26 15.19
N ALA A 69 -3.39 -6.89 14.51
CA ALA A 69 -2.92 -5.51 14.40
C ALA A 69 -3.16 -4.91 13.01
N THR A 70 -4.19 -5.36 12.30
CA THR A 70 -4.48 -4.94 10.91
C THR A 70 -4.42 -3.43 10.70
N ARG A 71 -4.96 -2.64 11.63
CA ARG A 71 -5.01 -1.18 11.51
C ARG A 71 -3.63 -0.54 11.53
N ALA A 72 -2.75 -1.02 12.40
CA ALA A 72 -1.40 -0.50 12.57
C ALA A 72 -0.54 -0.65 11.30
N PHE A 73 -0.74 -1.71 10.51
CA PHE A 73 -0.07 -1.88 9.20
C PHE A 73 -0.36 -0.75 8.20
N VAL A 74 -1.47 -0.03 8.38
CA VAL A 74 -1.82 1.12 7.56
C VAL A 74 -1.34 2.42 8.18
N THR A 75 -1.50 2.59 9.49
CA THR A 75 -1.23 3.87 10.17
C THR A 75 0.24 4.09 10.50
N GLY A 76 1.06 3.03 10.52
CA GLY A 76 2.46 3.12 10.91
C GLY A 76 2.69 3.36 12.40
N LYS A 77 1.62 3.28 13.22
CA LYS A 77 1.65 3.50 14.67
C LYS A 77 1.60 2.15 15.38
N PHE A 78 2.69 1.78 16.05
CA PHE A 78 2.93 0.41 16.54
C PHE A 78 2.99 0.30 18.07
N ASP A 79 2.80 1.42 18.75
CA ASP A 79 2.94 1.64 20.19
C ASP A 79 1.64 2.15 20.85
N ASP A 80 0.55 2.19 20.09
CA ASP A 80 -0.74 2.73 20.51
C ASP A 80 -1.84 1.68 20.37
N ASP A 81 -2.52 1.36 21.46
CA ASP A 81 -3.60 0.36 21.49
C ASP A 81 -4.80 0.74 20.59
N GLU A 82 -5.02 2.04 20.32
CA GLU A 82 -6.03 2.49 19.34
C GLU A 82 -5.70 2.03 17.91
N ASN A 83 -4.42 1.80 17.62
CA ASN A 83 -3.91 1.33 16.35
C ASN A 83 -3.60 -0.17 16.33
N LEU A 84 -3.24 -0.76 17.47
CA LEU A 84 -3.00 -2.20 17.63
C LEU A 84 -4.31 -3.00 17.76
N ARG A 85 -5.23 -2.80 16.83
CA ARG A 85 -6.56 -3.42 16.79
C ARG A 85 -6.94 -3.92 15.39
N PRO A 86 -7.89 -4.86 15.29
CA PRO A 86 -8.51 -5.19 14.02
C PRO A 86 -9.35 -4.03 13.48
N GLY A 87 -9.55 -3.99 12.16
CA GLY A 87 -10.49 -3.07 11.51
C GLY A 87 -9.84 -1.87 10.83
N LEU A 88 -10.56 -1.32 9.86
CA LEU A 88 -10.16 -0.17 9.03
C LEU A 88 -11.25 0.90 9.00
N ASP A 89 -12.10 0.92 10.02
CA ASP A 89 -13.13 1.94 10.24
C ASP A 89 -12.49 3.33 10.35
N GLY A 90 -13.08 4.31 9.66
CA GLY A 90 -12.56 5.68 9.60
C GLY A 90 -11.28 5.86 8.77
N LEU A 91 -10.72 4.80 8.17
CA LEU A 91 -9.61 4.91 7.22
C LEU A 91 -10.10 4.94 5.77
N GLU A 92 -9.34 5.60 4.91
CA GLU A 92 -9.64 5.72 3.48
C GLU A 92 -9.72 4.34 2.77
N PRO A 93 -10.46 4.22 1.66
CA PRO A 93 -10.55 2.96 0.90
C PRO A 93 -9.19 2.38 0.48
N ARG A 94 -8.19 3.23 0.23
CA ARG A 94 -6.82 2.81 -0.11
C ARG A 94 -6.13 2.01 0.99
N ALA A 95 -6.53 2.17 2.25
CA ALA A 95 -6.05 1.34 3.36
C ALA A 95 -6.20 -0.16 3.07
N ARG A 96 -7.25 -0.57 2.36
CA ARG A 96 -7.51 -1.98 2.03
C ARG A 96 -6.47 -2.54 1.05
N VAL A 97 -5.95 -1.69 0.15
CA VAL A 97 -4.85 -2.06 -0.77
C VAL A 97 -3.56 -2.27 0.01
N VAL A 98 -3.26 -1.39 0.98
CA VAL A 98 -2.08 -1.51 1.85
C VAL A 98 -2.12 -2.82 2.65
N VAL A 99 -3.27 -3.16 3.24
CA VAL A 99 -3.44 -4.44 3.96
C VAL A 99 -3.30 -5.63 3.01
N ASP A 100 -3.88 -5.56 1.81
CA ASP A 100 -3.73 -6.61 0.78
C ASP A 100 -2.27 -6.81 0.35
N ASP A 101 -1.49 -5.74 0.24
CA ASP A 101 -0.05 -5.82 -0.06
C ASP A 101 0.75 -6.47 1.08
N TRP A 102 0.44 -6.13 2.34
CA TRP A 102 1.04 -6.81 3.49
C TRP A 102 0.66 -8.28 3.57
N LEU A 103 -0.61 -8.64 3.31
CA LEU A 103 -1.04 -10.03 3.22
C LEU A 103 -0.24 -10.80 2.17
N LYS A 104 -0.07 -10.22 0.98
CA LYS A 104 0.77 -10.81 -0.07
C LYS A 104 2.21 -10.96 0.40
N PHE A 105 2.77 -9.97 1.09
CA PHE A 105 4.11 -10.07 1.66
C PHE A 105 4.24 -11.29 2.59
N TYR A 106 3.31 -11.48 3.54
CA TYR A 106 3.35 -12.61 4.46
C TYR A 106 3.05 -13.97 3.81
N ARG A 107 2.26 -13.99 2.72
CA ARG A 107 1.90 -15.22 1.98
C ARG A 107 2.95 -15.66 0.97
N ASP A 108 3.44 -14.71 0.15
CA ASP A 108 4.12 -15.04 -1.10
C ASP A 108 5.52 -15.61 -0.88
N GLY A 109 6.12 -15.43 0.31
CA GLY A 109 7.40 -16.03 0.65
C GLY A 109 8.57 -15.65 -0.27
N LYS A 110 8.40 -14.77 -1.26
CA LYS A 110 9.42 -14.46 -2.29
C LYS A 110 10.54 -13.52 -1.82
N THR A 111 10.42 -12.94 -0.62
CA THR A 111 11.41 -12.06 0.02
C THR A 111 11.84 -12.65 1.37
N HIS A 112 12.39 -11.87 2.32
CA HIS A 112 12.67 -12.34 3.69
C HIS A 112 11.48 -13.04 4.40
N ALA A 113 10.27 -12.89 3.84
CA ALA A 113 9.04 -13.56 4.21
C ALA A 113 8.98 -15.07 3.88
N HIS A 114 9.94 -15.68 3.14
CA HIS A 114 10.01 -17.16 2.97
C HIS A 114 10.05 -17.93 4.30
N ARG A 115 10.29 -17.21 5.40
CA ARG A 115 10.42 -17.79 6.73
C ARG A 115 9.17 -17.63 7.59
N TYR A 116 8.14 -16.94 7.11
CA TYR A 116 6.88 -16.81 7.85
C TYR A 116 5.90 -17.87 7.36
N ARG A 117 5.37 -18.63 8.31
CA ARG A 117 4.45 -19.73 8.02
C ARG A 117 3.05 -19.29 8.38
N ARG A 118 2.10 -19.42 7.46
CA ARG A 118 0.68 -19.23 7.76
C ARG A 118 0.22 -20.37 8.68
N VAL A 119 -0.30 -20.02 9.85
CA VAL A 119 -0.76 -20.98 10.87
C VAL A 119 -2.26 -21.26 10.70
N GLY A 120 -3.04 -20.23 10.40
CA GLY A 120 -4.49 -20.35 10.33
C GLY A 120 -5.18 -18.99 10.21
N VAL A 121 -6.38 -18.90 10.77
CA VAL A 121 -7.19 -17.68 10.82
C VAL A 121 -7.65 -17.38 12.24
N HIS A 122 -7.70 -16.10 12.61
CA HIS A 122 -8.16 -15.66 13.92
C HIS A 122 -9.69 -15.79 14.03
N ALA A 123 -10.12 -16.91 14.59
CA ALA A 123 -11.52 -17.32 14.67
C ALA A 123 -12.25 -16.59 15.79
N GLY A 124 -13.48 -16.16 15.49
CA GLY A 124 -14.27 -15.31 16.38
C GLY A 124 -13.84 -13.83 16.37
N GLY A 125 -12.91 -13.46 15.48
CA GLY A 125 -12.46 -12.10 15.27
C GLY A 125 -13.33 -11.30 14.28
N LEU A 126 -12.84 -10.13 13.88
CA LEU A 126 -13.57 -9.25 12.95
C LEU A 126 -13.72 -9.87 11.55
N TYR A 127 -12.67 -10.57 11.07
CA TYR A 127 -12.55 -11.02 9.70
C TYR A 127 -12.98 -12.47 9.48
N TYR A 128 -12.91 -13.32 10.50
CA TYR A 128 -13.32 -14.72 10.44
C TYR A 128 -14.22 -15.06 11.63
N ASP A 129 -15.28 -15.82 11.39
CA ASP A 129 -16.18 -16.28 12.44
C ASP A 129 -15.55 -17.40 13.29
N VAL A 130 -16.30 -17.90 14.27
CA VAL A 130 -15.82 -18.95 15.20
C VAL A 130 -15.47 -20.28 14.52
N ASN A 131 -15.95 -20.50 13.29
CA ASN A 131 -15.69 -21.69 12.49
C ASN A 131 -14.56 -21.46 11.47
N GLY A 132 -13.94 -20.27 11.48
CA GLY A 132 -12.94 -19.88 10.49
C GLY A 132 -13.52 -19.49 9.13
N ALA A 133 -14.83 -19.23 9.02
CA ALA A 133 -15.43 -18.76 7.77
C ALA A 133 -15.28 -17.23 7.62
N PRO A 134 -15.04 -16.70 6.40
CA PRO A 134 -14.90 -15.27 6.18
C PRO A 134 -16.17 -14.49 6.56
N THR A 135 -16.04 -13.43 7.36
CA THR A 135 -17.15 -12.53 7.68
C THR A 135 -17.40 -11.52 6.55
N LYS A 136 -18.50 -10.77 6.65
CA LYS A 136 -18.76 -9.62 5.78
C LYS A 136 -17.58 -8.64 5.72
N HIS A 137 -16.86 -8.43 6.83
CA HIS A 137 -15.72 -7.51 6.87
C HIS A 137 -14.55 -8.02 6.04
N LYS A 138 -14.27 -9.33 6.04
CA LYS A 138 -13.23 -9.92 5.17
C LYS A 138 -13.61 -9.83 3.71
N LEU A 139 -14.86 -10.16 3.38
CA LEU A 139 -15.36 -10.08 2.00
C LEU A 139 -15.32 -8.65 1.46
N GLU A 140 -15.76 -7.66 2.25
CA GLU A 140 -15.69 -6.25 1.86
C GLU A 140 -14.25 -5.75 1.77
N LEU A 141 -13.34 -6.17 2.67
CA LEU A 141 -11.92 -5.83 2.56
C LEU A 141 -11.35 -6.27 1.22
N VAL A 142 -11.55 -7.53 0.83
CA VAL A 142 -11.02 -8.09 -0.43
C VAL A 142 -11.65 -7.41 -1.64
N LYS A 143 -12.98 -7.21 -1.61
CA LYS A 143 -13.73 -6.56 -2.68
C LYS A 143 -13.27 -5.10 -2.87
N THR A 144 -13.19 -4.33 -1.80
CA THR A 144 -12.72 -2.93 -1.84
C THR A 144 -11.26 -2.86 -2.29
N ALA A 145 -10.38 -3.71 -1.77
CA ALA A 145 -8.97 -3.74 -2.18
C ALA A 145 -8.84 -3.98 -3.70
N SER A 146 -9.56 -4.96 -4.24
CA SER A 146 -9.55 -5.27 -5.67
C SER A 146 -10.08 -4.10 -6.52
N ALA A 147 -11.21 -3.50 -6.12
CA ALA A 147 -11.79 -2.38 -6.83
C ALA A 147 -10.88 -1.14 -6.83
N VAL A 148 -10.31 -0.80 -5.66
CA VAL A 148 -9.40 0.35 -5.52
C VAL A 148 -8.11 0.11 -6.29
N ARG A 149 -7.53 -1.11 -6.22
CA ARG A 149 -6.32 -1.47 -6.97
C ARG A 149 -6.50 -1.28 -8.47
N LYS A 150 -7.59 -1.83 -9.04
CA LYS A 150 -7.92 -1.64 -10.46
C LYS A 150 -8.06 -0.16 -10.84
N ARG A 151 -8.67 0.64 -9.98
CA ARG A 151 -8.78 2.09 -10.19
C ARG A 151 -7.41 2.77 -10.22
N VAL A 152 -6.55 2.46 -9.24
CA VAL A 152 -5.20 3.03 -9.14
C VAL A 152 -4.34 2.63 -10.34
N GLU A 153 -4.41 1.38 -10.78
CA GLU A 153 -3.70 0.89 -11.96
C GLU A 153 -4.15 1.61 -13.24
N ARG A 154 -5.46 1.75 -13.45
CA ARG A 154 -6.01 2.51 -14.59
C ARG A 154 -5.57 3.98 -14.56
N GLU A 155 -5.66 4.63 -13.39
CA GLU A 155 -5.22 6.02 -13.25
C GLU A 155 -3.71 6.18 -13.53
N ALA A 156 -2.90 5.21 -13.13
CA ALA A 156 -1.46 5.21 -13.42
C ALA A 156 -1.18 4.98 -14.92
N GLU A 157 -1.94 4.11 -15.59
CA GLU A 157 -1.83 3.89 -17.04
C GLU A 157 -2.23 5.14 -17.82
N GLU A 158 -3.37 5.76 -17.50
CA GLU A 158 -3.83 7.01 -18.09
C GLU A 158 -2.81 8.14 -17.87
N ALA A 159 -2.23 8.24 -16.66
CA ALA A 159 -1.20 9.21 -16.36
C ALA A 159 0.09 8.97 -17.17
N ARG A 160 0.50 7.71 -17.35
CA ARG A 160 1.65 7.34 -18.20
C ARG A 160 1.39 7.65 -19.67
N ALA A 161 0.22 7.30 -20.19
CA ALA A 161 -0.17 7.62 -21.56
C ALA A 161 -0.19 9.14 -21.78
N ARG A 162 -0.74 9.90 -20.80
CA ARG A 162 -0.73 11.37 -20.84
C ARG A 162 0.68 11.94 -20.78
N ALA A 163 1.58 11.37 -19.97
CA ALA A 163 2.97 11.79 -19.86
C ALA A 163 3.81 11.44 -21.10
N ALA A 164 3.42 10.40 -21.86
CA ALA A 164 4.04 10.07 -23.14
C ALA A 164 3.70 11.08 -24.24
N VAL A 165 2.49 11.66 -24.20
CA VAL A 165 2.06 12.72 -25.14
C VAL A 165 2.57 14.10 -24.71
N PHE A 166 2.46 14.40 -23.42
CA PHE A 166 2.90 15.66 -22.83
C PHE A 166 3.87 15.36 -21.69
N PRO A 167 5.20 15.35 -21.94
CA PRO A 167 6.21 15.04 -20.95
C PRO A 167 6.12 15.92 -19.71
N ASN A 168 6.58 15.41 -18.57
CA ASN A 168 6.74 16.24 -17.38
C ASN A 168 7.85 17.26 -17.61
N CYS A 169 7.70 18.43 -17.01
CA CYS A 169 8.76 19.43 -16.99
C CYS A 169 9.92 18.95 -16.11
N ASP A 170 11.12 19.42 -16.43
CA ASP A 170 12.19 19.47 -15.45
C ASP A 170 11.89 20.57 -14.43
N ALA A 171 12.37 20.37 -13.21
CA ALA A 171 12.18 21.32 -12.13
C ALA A 171 13.48 21.48 -11.33
N ARG A 172 13.72 22.70 -10.85
CA ARG A 172 14.75 23.00 -9.86
C ARG A 172 14.16 23.87 -8.77
N TRP A 173 14.64 23.71 -7.55
CA TRP A 173 14.28 24.59 -6.45
C TRP A 173 15.53 25.01 -5.69
N SER A 174 15.53 26.26 -5.21
CA SER A 174 16.54 26.80 -4.30
C SER A 174 15.86 27.74 -3.30
N ALA A 175 16.46 27.91 -2.13
CA ALA A 175 15.93 28.81 -1.11
C ALA A 175 15.93 30.28 -1.60
N GLU A 176 16.92 30.66 -2.40
CA GLU A 176 17.14 32.03 -2.86
C GLU A 176 16.31 32.39 -4.10
N ALA A 177 16.22 31.47 -5.08
CA ALA A 177 15.62 31.76 -6.39
C ALA A 177 14.22 31.14 -6.59
N GLY A 178 13.68 30.45 -5.59
CA GLY A 178 12.40 29.75 -5.66
C GLY A 178 12.44 28.55 -6.63
N GLY A 179 11.24 28.12 -7.07
CA GLY A 179 11.11 27.02 -8.02
C GLY A 179 11.17 27.49 -9.49
N GLU A 180 12.08 26.87 -10.24
CA GLU A 180 12.24 26.80 -11.71
C GLU A 180 11.47 25.63 -12.34
N VAL A 181 10.66 25.80 -13.39
CA VAL A 181 10.32 24.68 -14.31
C VAL A 181 10.64 25.00 -15.77
N TRP A 182 11.04 23.98 -16.53
CA TRP A 182 11.32 24.11 -17.97
C TRP A 182 11.08 22.81 -18.72
N CYS A 183 10.99 22.90 -20.04
CA CYS A 183 10.88 21.73 -20.90
C CYS A 183 12.26 21.24 -21.36
N PRO A 184 12.57 19.93 -21.24
CA PRO A 184 13.87 19.39 -21.59
C PRO A 184 14.27 19.60 -23.05
N ASP A 185 13.29 19.68 -23.95
CA ASP A 185 13.50 19.88 -25.38
C ASP A 185 13.90 21.33 -25.74
N GLY A 186 13.75 22.28 -24.82
CA GLY A 186 14.04 23.69 -25.03
C GLY A 186 13.09 24.42 -25.97
N THR A 187 12.09 23.73 -26.53
CA THR A 187 11.14 24.27 -27.52
C THR A 187 9.70 24.24 -27.03
N SER A 188 9.35 23.29 -26.17
CA SER A 188 8.00 23.21 -25.60
C SER A 188 7.82 24.21 -24.46
N HIS A 189 6.55 24.47 -24.16
CA HIS A 189 6.16 25.46 -23.16
C HIS A 189 5.64 24.76 -21.89
N PRO A 190 6.22 25.05 -20.71
CA PRO A 190 5.73 24.49 -19.45
C PRO A 190 4.35 25.07 -19.10
N ARG A 191 3.42 24.19 -18.72
CA ARG A 191 2.07 24.55 -18.25
C ARG A 191 1.73 23.82 -16.97
N ARG A 192 0.93 24.46 -16.13
CA ARG A 192 0.25 23.85 -14.99
C ARG A 192 -0.97 23.10 -15.51
N GLU A 193 -0.80 21.83 -15.84
CA GLU A 193 -1.90 20.96 -16.25
C GLU A 193 -2.72 20.58 -15.03
N VAL A 194 -4.01 20.90 -15.06
CA VAL A 194 -4.96 20.63 -13.98
C VAL A 194 -5.84 19.45 -14.38
N SER A 195 -5.90 18.44 -13.52
CA SER A 195 -6.85 17.34 -13.64
C SER A 195 -7.79 17.31 -12.43
N PHE A 196 -9.02 16.89 -12.67
CA PHE A 196 -10.03 16.73 -11.64
C PHE A 196 -10.29 15.25 -11.45
N GLY A 197 -10.18 14.78 -10.21
CA GLY A 197 -10.48 13.40 -9.84
C GLY A 197 -11.43 13.38 -8.66
N VAL A 198 -11.87 12.20 -8.25
CA VAL A 198 -12.60 12.05 -6.98
C VAL A 198 -11.61 12.20 -5.82
N ARG A 199 -11.97 13.01 -4.82
CA ARG A 199 -11.26 13.17 -3.55
C ARG A 199 -11.07 11.81 -2.89
N GLU A 200 -9.90 11.60 -2.30
CA GLU A 200 -9.45 10.30 -1.80
C GLU A 200 -10.03 9.99 -0.40
N ASP A 201 -10.42 11.06 0.31
CA ASP A 201 -10.79 11.11 1.72
C ASP A 201 -12.27 10.76 2.02
N ASP A 202 -13.18 10.98 1.07
CA ASP A 202 -14.62 10.80 1.31
C ASP A 202 -15.41 10.22 0.11
N GLY A 203 -14.82 10.16 -1.09
CA GLY A 203 -15.53 9.79 -2.31
C GLY A 203 -16.67 10.75 -2.70
N THR A 204 -16.84 11.87 -1.97
CA THR A 204 -17.94 12.83 -2.13
C THR A 204 -17.49 14.18 -2.67
N GLY A 205 -16.18 14.43 -2.80
CA GLY A 205 -15.63 15.64 -3.41
C GLY A 205 -14.89 15.45 -4.74
N THR A 206 -14.74 16.53 -5.52
CA THR A 206 -13.78 16.60 -6.63
C THR A 206 -12.45 17.16 -6.14
N GLY A 207 -11.39 16.37 -6.25
CA GLY A 207 -10.01 16.76 -5.94
C GLY A 207 -9.34 17.37 -7.17
N ARG A 208 -8.74 18.55 -7.00
CA ARG A 208 -7.93 19.19 -8.03
C ARG A 208 -6.48 18.72 -7.91
N LYS A 209 -5.96 18.05 -8.93
CA LYS A 209 -4.54 17.67 -9.06
C LYS A 209 -3.89 18.58 -10.09
N THR A 210 -2.62 18.91 -9.90
CA THR A 210 -1.87 19.75 -10.84
C THR A 210 -0.48 19.17 -11.06
N ARG A 211 -0.05 19.12 -12.32
CA ARG A 211 1.31 18.72 -12.72
C ARG A 211 1.89 19.76 -13.67
N CYS A 212 3.21 19.84 -13.73
CA CYS A 212 3.86 20.54 -14.84
C CYS A 212 3.94 19.59 -16.04
N ALA A 213 3.48 20.04 -17.20
CA ALA A 213 3.61 19.31 -18.44
C ALA A 213 4.07 20.25 -19.57
N CYS A 214 4.85 19.67 -20.49
CA CYS A 214 5.38 20.35 -21.66
C CYS A 214 4.42 20.22 -22.84
N PHE A 215 3.97 21.37 -23.33
CA PHE A 215 3.08 21.45 -24.48
C PHE A 215 3.83 22.03 -25.68
N PRO A 216 3.66 21.47 -26.88
CA PRO A 216 4.33 21.96 -28.08
C PRO A 216 3.71 23.26 -28.62
N ASP A 217 2.54 23.64 -28.11
CA ASP A 217 1.79 24.81 -28.55
C ASP A 217 1.66 25.85 -27.44
N GLU A 218 1.39 27.10 -27.83
CA GLU A 218 1.31 28.24 -26.91
C GLU A 218 -0.02 28.29 -26.15
N SER A 219 -0.99 27.43 -26.45
CA SER A 219 -2.35 27.53 -25.91
C SER A 219 -2.40 27.33 -24.40
N PHE A 220 -3.36 27.99 -23.78
CA PHE A 220 -3.66 27.87 -22.37
C PHE A 220 -5.18 27.83 -22.15
N SER A 221 -5.59 27.25 -21.03
CA SER A 221 -6.99 27.10 -20.64
C SER A 221 -7.11 26.84 -19.13
N ASP A 222 -8.32 26.64 -18.64
CA ASP A 222 -8.56 26.30 -17.23
C ASP A 222 -7.86 25.00 -16.80
N VAL A 223 -7.61 24.09 -17.74
CA VAL A 223 -6.89 22.82 -17.52
C VAL A 223 -5.43 22.86 -17.96
N ARG A 224 -4.99 23.91 -18.67
CA ARG A 224 -3.60 24.15 -19.09
C ARG A 224 -3.21 25.56 -18.71
N GLN A 225 -2.90 25.79 -17.45
CA GLN A 225 -2.73 27.14 -16.93
C GLN A 225 -1.29 27.63 -17.12
N LEU A 226 -1.14 28.93 -17.34
CA LEU A 226 0.16 29.59 -17.24
C LEU A 226 0.62 29.65 -15.78
N TYR A 227 1.93 29.67 -15.59
CA TYR A 227 2.51 30.03 -14.30
C TYR A 227 2.32 31.54 -14.06
N PRO A 228 2.12 31.98 -12.80
CA PRO A 228 2.01 33.40 -12.49
C PRO A 228 3.21 34.19 -13.04
N GLY A 229 2.95 35.23 -13.82
CA GLY A 229 4.00 36.07 -14.43
C GLY A 229 4.76 35.43 -15.59
N CYS A 230 4.37 34.24 -16.06
CA CYS A 230 5.02 33.58 -17.18
C CYS A 230 4.27 33.81 -18.50
N GLU A 231 4.99 34.17 -19.55
CA GLU A 231 4.43 34.35 -20.90
C GLU A 231 4.04 33.00 -21.54
N ALA A 232 3.10 33.04 -22.48
CA ALA A 232 2.68 31.84 -23.21
C ALA A 232 3.83 31.22 -24.01
N THR A 233 4.71 32.04 -24.60
CA THR A 233 5.85 31.60 -25.39
C THR A 233 7.05 31.16 -24.55
N ALA A 234 7.01 31.36 -23.22
CA ALA A 234 8.14 31.07 -22.37
C ALA A 234 8.49 29.57 -22.38
N THR A 235 9.79 29.26 -22.39
CA THR A 235 10.33 27.89 -22.29
C THR A 235 10.79 27.55 -20.86
N ARG A 236 10.79 28.56 -19.98
CA ARG A 236 11.10 28.46 -18.55
C ARG A 236 10.15 29.35 -17.75
N CYS A 237 9.61 28.84 -16.64
CA CYS A 237 8.69 29.58 -15.79
C CYS A 237 9.04 29.45 -14.31
N LYS A 238 8.89 30.53 -13.55
CA LYS A 238 8.90 30.51 -12.09
C LYS A 238 7.63 29.87 -11.53
N THR A 239 7.76 29.11 -10.46
CA THR A 239 6.62 28.42 -9.83
C THR A 239 5.95 29.21 -8.71
N SER A 240 6.59 30.30 -8.25
CA SER A 240 6.20 31.16 -7.14
C SER A 240 6.31 32.62 -7.54
#